data_AF-A0A954WFI0-F1
#
_entry.id   AF-A0A954WFI0-F1
#
_cell.length_a   1.000
_cell.length_b   1.000
_cell.length_c   1.000
_cell.angle_alpha   90.00
_cell.angle_beta   90.00
_cell.angle_gamma   90.00
#
_symmetry.space_group_name_H-M   'P 1'
#
loop_
_entity.id
_entity.type
_entity.pdbx_description
1 polymer ?
#
loop_
_entity_poly.entity_id
_entity_poly.type
_entity_poly.pdbx_seq_one_letter_code
_entity_poly.pdbx_strand_id
1 'polypeptide(L)'
;RIELDTKHCELAAPEIEKLERGLEPLRKPVEAFPVSDLYITIMFHPRSSSYRVKTALVLTGRTLVSGDADSQYYPAFERCVRKLIKRLDEYKGSLGSDAEQAKQVKGTHHEVTPEIAPDAEQVQAAIDSGDYGEFRRATLVYEESIRKRIGRWVARYPELDAQIGDRIHIADLVEEVFLNAFERFETRPTEVRFSQWLEDLIDPSVRLVLQNPDQELENIEFARSATGVD
;
A
#
# COMPACT_ATOMS: atom_id res chain seq x y z
N ARG A 1 -21.49 -10.52 1.30
CA ARG A 1 -22.36 -10.67 0.11
C ARG A 1 -21.51 -11.09 -1.09
N ILE A 2 -22.08 -11.70 -2.15
CA ILE A 2 -21.38 -11.93 -3.43
C ILE A 2 -22.12 -11.17 -4.53
N GLU A 3 -21.37 -10.43 -5.34
CA GLU A 3 -21.87 -9.71 -6.50
C GLU A 3 -21.06 -10.10 -7.72
N LEU A 4 -21.74 -10.59 -8.76
CA LEU A 4 -21.13 -11.07 -9.99
C LEU A 4 -21.55 -10.17 -11.16
N ASP A 5 -20.55 -9.63 -11.85
CA ASP A 5 -20.70 -8.80 -13.05
C ASP A 5 -20.00 -9.48 -14.23
N THR A 6 -20.69 -9.59 -15.37
CA THR A 6 -20.18 -10.22 -16.59
C THR A 6 -20.15 -9.22 -17.74
N LYS A 7 -19.02 -9.11 -18.43
CA LYS A 7 -18.81 -8.16 -19.53
C LYS A 7 -18.43 -8.90 -20.81
N HIS A 8 -19.23 -8.73 -21.85
CA HIS A 8 -19.04 -9.38 -23.16
C HIS A 8 -19.04 -10.92 -23.12
N CYS A 9 -19.62 -11.50 -22.07
CA CYS A 9 -19.92 -12.91 -21.96
C CYS A 9 -21.20 -13.08 -21.13
N GLU A 10 -21.81 -14.25 -21.27
CA GLU A 10 -22.92 -14.70 -20.43
C GLU A 10 -22.49 -16.01 -19.77
N LEU A 11 -22.87 -16.21 -18.51
CA LEU A 11 -22.61 -17.45 -17.78
C LEU A 11 -23.94 -18.18 -17.55
N ALA A 12 -23.95 -19.47 -17.86
CA ALA A 12 -25.09 -20.31 -17.57
C ALA A 12 -25.22 -20.57 -16.06
N ALA A 13 -26.43 -20.92 -15.60
CA ALA A 13 -26.68 -21.30 -14.21
C ALA A 13 -25.66 -22.32 -13.62
N PRO A 14 -25.33 -23.45 -14.29
CA PRO A 14 -24.34 -24.40 -13.75
C PRO A 14 -22.92 -23.82 -13.63
N GLU A 15 -22.60 -22.78 -14.40
CA GLU A 15 -21.32 -22.08 -14.33
C GLU A 15 -21.27 -21.14 -13.12
N ILE A 16 -22.38 -20.46 -12.82
CA ILE A 16 -22.54 -19.66 -11.61
C ILE A 16 -22.41 -20.55 -10.37
N GLU A 17 -23.11 -21.69 -10.32
CA GLU A 17 -22.98 -22.68 -9.24
C GLU A 17 -21.55 -23.21 -9.08
N LYS A 18 -20.82 -23.31 -10.20
CA LYS A 18 -19.40 -23.71 -10.18
C LYS A 18 -18.52 -22.62 -9.56
N LEU A 19 -18.76 -21.34 -9.88
CA LEU A 19 -18.07 -20.21 -9.26
C LEU A 19 -18.36 -20.16 -7.76
N GLU A 20 -19.62 -20.31 -7.35
CA GLU A 20 -20.01 -20.31 -5.93
C GLU A 20 -19.33 -21.43 -5.14
N ARG A 21 -19.26 -22.64 -5.70
CA ARG A 21 -18.49 -23.75 -5.07
C ARG A 21 -17.01 -23.46 -4.99
N GLY A 22 -16.44 -22.79 -5.99
CA GLY A 22 -15.04 -22.38 -5.98
C GLY A 22 -14.70 -21.33 -4.90
N LEU A 23 -15.71 -20.68 -4.30
CA LEU A 23 -15.54 -19.77 -3.17
C LEU A 23 -15.53 -20.48 -1.80
N GLU A 24 -15.78 -21.79 -1.74
CA GLU A 24 -15.78 -22.53 -0.47
C GLU A 24 -14.52 -22.29 0.38
N PRO A 25 -13.30 -22.25 -0.20
CA PRO A 25 -12.09 -21.98 0.57
C PRO A 25 -12.03 -20.57 1.20
N LEU A 26 -12.82 -19.61 0.71
CA LEU A 26 -12.89 -18.25 1.24
C LEU A 26 -13.89 -18.10 2.40
N ARG A 27 -14.91 -18.96 2.51
CA ARG A 27 -16.01 -18.80 3.49
C ARG A 27 -15.51 -18.69 4.92
N LYS A 28 -14.82 -19.72 5.40
CA LYS A 28 -14.33 -19.78 6.78
C LYS A 28 -13.35 -18.63 7.09
N PRO A 29 -12.40 -18.27 6.21
CA PRO A 29 -11.55 -17.11 6.45
C PRO A 29 -12.31 -15.77 6.59
N VAL A 30 -13.37 -15.52 5.81
CA VAL A 30 -14.06 -14.21 5.84
C VAL A 30 -15.08 -14.08 6.96
N GLU A 31 -15.52 -15.19 7.59
CA GLU A 31 -16.45 -15.18 8.74
C GLU A 31 -15.94 -14.36 9.94
N ALA A 32 -14.62 -14.16 10.04
CA ALA A 32 -14.02 -13.35 11.10
C ALA A 32 -14.28 -11.83 10.95
N PHE A 33 -14.83 -11.39 9.82
CA PHE A 33 -15.05 -9.98 9.51
C PHE A 33 -16.54 -9.63 9.51
N PRO A 34 -16.93 -8.52 10.15
CA PRO A 34 -18.35 -8.11 10.21
C PRO A 34 -18.88 -7.63 8.85
N VAL A 35 -17.99 -7.15 7.97
CA VAL A 35 -18.29 -6.81 6.57
C VAL A 35 -17.37 -7.64 5.69
N SER A 36 -17.96 -8.39 4.76
CA SER A 36 -17.25 -9.23 3.78
C SER A 36 -18.04 -9.30 2.47
N ASP A 37 -17.88 -8.27 1.64
CA ASP A 37 -18.54 -8.19 0.33
C ASP A 37 -17.55 -8.50 -0.79
N LEU A 38 -17.85 -9.54 -1.57
CA LEU A 38 -17.04 -10.01 -2.67
C LEU A 38 -17.67 -9.60 -4.00
N TYR A 39 -16.96 -8.76 -4.75
CA TYR A 39 -17.29 -8.40 -6.11
C TYR A 39 -16.43 -9.23 -7.07
N ILE A 40 -17.05 -9.81 -8.08
CA ILE A 40 -16.40 -10.63 -9.10
C ILE A 40 -16.78 -10.03 -10.46
N THR A 41 -15.79 -9.62 -11.25
CA THR A 41 -15.99 -9.18 -12.63
C THR A 41 -15.32 -10.15 -13.59
N ILE A 42 -16.08 -10.72 -14.51
CA ILE A 42 -15.58 -11.60 -15.58
C ILE A 42 -15.79 -10.89 -16.91
N MET A 43 -14.69 -10.69 -17.65
CA MET A 43 -14.70 -10.00 -18.94
C MET A 43 -14.13 -10.91 -20.01
N PHE A 44 -14.84 -11.09 -21.12
CA PHE A 44 -14.29 -11.75 -22.31
C PHE A 44 -13.72 -10.71 -23.29
N HIS A 45 -12.56 -11.00 -23.85
CA HIS A 45 -11.87 -10.16 -24.83
C HIS A 45 -11.87 -10.85 -26.20
N PRO A 46 -12.76 -10.47 -27.14
CA PRO A 46 -12.92 -11.18 -28.42
C PRO A 46 -11.66 -11.17 -29.30
N ARG A 47 -10.82 -10.14 -29.20
CA ARG A 47 -9.60 -10.01 -30.02
C ARG A 47 -8.52 -11.03 -29.62
N SER A 48 -8.41 -11.34 -28.34
CA SER A 48 -7.41 -12.28 -27.80
C SER A 48 -8.01 -13.65 -27.48
N SER A 49 -9.33 -13.82 -27.66
CA SER A 49 -10.08 -15.01 -27.26
C SER A 49 -9.76 -15.44 -25.83
N SER A 50 -9.67 -14.48 -24.91
CA SER A 50 -9.29 -14.72 -23.52
C SER A 50 -10.25 -14.05 -22.54
N TYR A 51 -10.34 -14.59 -21.34
CA TYR A 51 -11.07 -14.05 -20.22
C TYR A 51 -10.13 -13.32 -19.27
N ARG A 52 -10.61 -12.22 -18.70
CA ARG A 52 -9.99 -11.52 -17.57
C ARG A 52 -10.95 -11.56 -16.40
N VAL A 53 -10.48 -12.05 -15.26
CA VAL A 53 -11.23 -12.08 -14.02
C VAL A 53 -10.62 -11.09 -13.05
N LYS A 54 -11.46 -10.30 -12.39
CA LYS A 54 -11.07 -9.43 -11.27
C LYS A 54 -11.95 -9.76 -10.08
N THR A 55 -11.36 -9.81 -8.89
CA THR A 55 -12.10 -9.92 -7.64
C THR A 55 -11.74 -8.76 -6.72
N ALA A 56 -12.71 -8.29 -5.94
CA ALA A 56 -12.52 -7.30 -4.89
C ALA A 56 -13.30 -7.73 -3.64
N LEU A 57 -12.60 -8.01 -2.56
CA LEU A 57 -13.17 -8.35 -1.26
C LEU A 57 -13.07 -7.13 -0.35
N VAL A 58 -14.22 -6.53 -0.09
CA VAL A 58 -14.36 -5.40 0.84
C VAL A 58 -14.47 -5.94 2.25
N LEU A 59 -13.50 -5.56 3.08
CA LEU A 59 -13.44 -5.87 4.51
C LEU A 59 -13.53 -4.57 5.32
N THR A 60 -13.67 -4.68 6.63
CA THR A 60 -13.65 -3.52 7.53
C THR A 60 -12.30 -2.81 7.47
N GLY A 61 -12.25 -1.63 6.86
CA GLY A 61 -11.05 -0.78 6.79
C GLY A 61 -10.07 -1.11 5.65
N ARG A 62 -10.32 -2.14 4.83
CA ARG A 62 -9.47 -2.47 3.68
C ARG A 62 -10.24 -3.22 2.59
N THR A 63 -9.90 -2.95 1.33
CA THR A 63 -10.35 -3.74 0.18
C THR A 63 -9.20 -4.55 -0.40
N LEU A 64 -9.35 -5.87 -0.47
CA LEU A 64 -8.38 -6.77 -1.08
C LEU A 64 -8.80 -7.06 -2.52
N VAL A 65 -7.99 -6.64 -3.49
CA VAL A 65 -8.25 -6.88 -4.91
C VAL A 65 -7.43 -8.06 -5.43
N SER A 66 -7.84 -8.73 -6.50
CA SER A 66 -6.96 -9.61 -7.27
C SER A 66 -7.44 -9.70 -8.73
N GLY A 67 -6.55 -10.13 -9.62
CA GLY A 67 -6.89 -10.28 -11.03
C GLY A 67 -6.00 -11.31 -11.74
N ASP A 68 -6.55 -11.90 -12.79
CA ASP A 68 -5.90 -12.90 -13.63
C ASP A 68 -6.54 -12.95 -15.02
N ALA A 69 -5.87 -13.58 -15.97
CA ALA A 69 -6.35 -13.79 -17.32
C ALA A 69 -6.01 -15.18 -17.83
N ASP A 70 -6.87 -15.76 -18.65
CA ASP A 70 -6.73 -17.13 -19.15
C ASP A 70 -7.60 -17.33 -20.40
N SER A 71 -7.39 -18.41 -21.17
CA SER A 71 -8.30 -18.77 -22.27
C SER A 71 -9.67 -19.24 -21.76
N GLN A 72 -9.76 -19.65 -20.49
CA GLN A 72 -11.01 -20.02 -19.82
C GLN A 72 -11.22 -19.19 -18.55
N TYR A 73 -12.44 -18.69 -18.28
CA TYR A 73 -12.69 -17.85 -17.10
C TYR A 73 -12.42 -18.57 -15.77
N TYR A 74 -12.72 -19.87 -15.69
CA TYR A 74 -12.70 -20.58 -14.41
C TYR A 74 -11.28 -20.79 -13.84
N PRO A 75 -10.27 -21.22 -14.62
CA PRO A 75 -8.87 -21.21 -14.17
C PRO A 75 -8.36 -19.84 -13.70
N ALA A 76 -8.70 -18.76 -14.42
CA ALA A 76 -8.38 -17.40 -14.00
C ALA A 76 -9.04 -17.04 -12.65
N PHE A 77 -10.31 -17.41 -12.49
CA PHE A 77 -11.05 -17.23 -11.25
C PHE A 77 -10.42 -17.99 -10.07
N GLU A 78 -10.07 -19.27 -10.22
CA GLU A 78 -9.42 -20.04 -9.15
C GLU A 78 -8.08 -19.45 -8.73
N ARG A 79 -7.30 -18.89 -9.67
CA ARG A 79 -6.07 -18.15 -9.34
C ARG A 79 -6.37 -16.85 -8.59
N CYS A 80 -7.42 -16.12 -8.97
CA CYS A 80 -7.87 -14.93 -8.25
C CYS A 80 -8.27 -15.26 -6.80
N VAL A 81 -9.03 -16.34 -6.59
CA VAL A 81 -9.45 -16.81 -5.26
C VAL A 81 -8.25 -17.18 -4.41
N ARG A 82 -7.29 -17.96 -4.93
CA ARG A 82 -6.06 -18.31 -4.21
C ARG A 82 -5.24 -17.08 -3.80
N LYS A 83 -5.08 -16.11 -4.71
CA LYS A 83 -4.41 -14.82 -4.41
C LYS A 83 -5.14 -14.06 -3.31
N LEU A 84 -6.47 -14.07 -3.34
CA LEU A 84 -7.31 -13.39 -2.36
C LEU A 84 -7.19 -14.00 -0.96
N ILE A 85 -7.17 -15.33 -0.86
CA ILE A 85 -6.95 -16.06 0.41
C ILE A 85 -5.60 -15.70 1.01
N LYS A 86 -4.54 -15.73 0.20
CA LYS A 86 -3.20 -15.34 0.67
C LYS A 86 -3.18 -13.92 1.23
N ARG A 87 -3.77 -12.95 0.50
CA ARG A 87 -3.88 -11.55 0.96
C ARG A 87 -4.72 -11.40 2.21
N LEU A 88 -5.77 -12.22 2.37
CA LEU A 88 -6.62 -12.23 3.54
C LEU A 88 -5.87 -12.76 4.77
N ASP A 89 -5.07 -13.81 4.61
CA ASP A 89 -4.24 -14.35 5.69
C ASP A 89 -3.15 -13.35 6.11
N GLU A 90 -2.50 -12.69 5.15
CA GLU A 90 -1.56 -11.58 5.42
C GLU A 90 -2.23 -10.45 6.21
N TYR A 91 -3.46 -10.07 5.81
CA TYR A 91 -4.22 -9.03 6.50
C TYR A 91 -4.64 -9.45 7.92
N LYS A 92 -5.04 -10.70 8.13
CA LYS A 92 -5.30 -11.21 9.49
C LYS A 92 -4.04 -11.20 10.36
N GLY A 93 -2.91 -11.57 9.78
CA GLY A 93 -1.61 -11.50 10.43
C GLY A 93 -1.26 -10.08 10.88
N SER A 94 -1.55 -9.08 10.03
CA SER A 94 -1.35 -7.68 10.42
C SER A 94 -2.29 -7.24 11.53
N LEU A 95 -3.58 -7.60 11.51
CA LEU A 95 -4.54 -7.22 12.57
C LEU A 95 -4.15 -7.76 13.97
N GLY A 96 -3.63 -8.98 14.04
CA GLY A 96 -3.12 -9.56 15.29
C GLY A 96 -1.81 -8.91 15.74
N SER A 97 -0.96 -8.58 14.76
CA SER A 97 0.30 -7.89 15.00
C SER A 97 0.10 -6.44 15.39
N ASP A 98 -0.94 -5.75 14.93
CA ASP A 98 -1.16 -4.32 15.21
C ASP A 98 -1.39 -4.07 16.71
N ALA A 99 -1.96 -5.01 17.46
CA ALA A 99 -2.12 -4.88 18.92
C ALA A 99 -0.80 -5.13 19.70
N GLU A 100 0.07 -6.03 19.22
CA GLU A 100 1.40 -6.26 19.81
C GLU A 100 2.42 -5.22 19.35
N GLN A 101 2.39 -4.84 18.08
CA GLN A 101 3.13 -3.74 17.49
C GLN A 101 2.70 -2.42 18.12
N ALA A 102 1.42 -2.13 18.33
CA ALA A 102 1.00 -0.93 19.07
C ALA A 102 1.48 -0.93 20.52
N LYS A 103 1.59 -2.09 21.17
CA LYS A 103 2.19 -2.21 22.52
C LYS A 103 3.70 -2.01 22.50
N GLN A 104 4.41 -2.50 21.49
CA GLN A 104 5.85 -2.29 21.31
C GLN A 104 6.20 -0.85 20.87
N VAL A 105 5.34 -0.25 20.02
CA VAL A 105 5.44 1.14 19.56
C VAL A 105 5.17 2.12 20.71
N LYS A 106 4.21 1.82 21.59
CA LYS A 106 3.94 2.64 22.80
C LYS A 106 5.14 2.81 23.74
N GLY A 107 6.12 1.91 23.71
CA GLY A 107 7.34 2.02 24.50
C GLY A 107 8.47 2.84 23.86
N THR A 108 8.35 3.18 22.58
CA THR A 108 9.45 3.77 21.79
C THR A 108 8.97 4.82 20.78
N HIS A 109 8.00 5.66 21.14
CA HIS A 109 7.72 6.90 20.41
C HIS A 109 8.93 7.83 20.56
N HIS A 110 9.84 7.78 19.59
CA HIS A 110 10.79 8.86 19.38
C HIS A 110 10.12 9.78 18.37
N GLU A 111 9.72 10.96 18.83
CA GLU A 111 9.00 11.94 18.02
C GLU A 111 9.90 12.45 16.89
N VAL A 112 9.40 12.46 15.65
CA VAL A 112 10.05 13.15 14.54
C VAL A 112 10.16 14.63 14.92
N THR A 113 11.37 15.07 15.23
CA THR A 113 11.60 16.43 15.73
C THR A 113 12.33 17.22 14.66
N PRO A 114 11.83 18.38 14.23
CA PRO A 114 12.55 19.19 13.27
C PRO A 114 13.78 19.83 13.93
N GLU A 115 14.87 19.98 13.18
CA GLU A 115 16.10 20.60 13.68
C GLU A 115 15.92 22.10 13.97
N ILE A 116 15.09 22.76 13.18
CA ILE A 116 14.69 24.16 13.32
C ILE A 116 13.17 24.29 13.09
N ALA A 117 12.57 25.41 13.49
CA ALA A 117 11.14 25.63 13.26
C ALA A 117 10.81 25.56 11.75
N PRO A 118 9.86 24.70 11.32
CA PRO A 118 9.47 24.60 9.92
C PRO A 118 8.71 25.85 9.48
N ASP A 119 8.94 26.27 8.24
CA ASP A 119 8.14 27.31 7.60
C ASP A 119 6.87 26.68 7.02
N ALA A 120 5.78 26.71 7.81
CA ALA A 120 4.51 26.12 7.42
C ALA A 120 3.88 26.82 6.19
N GLU A 121 4.13 28.11 6.02
CA GLU A 121 3.63 28.87 4.86
C GLU A 121 4.36 28.43 3.59
N GLN A 122 5.68 28.25 3.67
CA GLN A 122 6.47 27.73 2.55
C GLN A 122 6.05 26.30 2.15
N VAL A 123 5.81 25.42 3.13
CA VAL A 123 5.31 24.06 2.85
C VAL A 123 3.97 24.12 2.13
N GLN A 124 3.01 24.92 2.62
CA GLN A 124 1.70 25.04 1.98
C GLN A 124 1.81 25.62 0.57
N ALA A 125 2.61 26.67 0.38
CA ALA A 125 2.81 27.29 -0.93
C ALA A 125 3.38 26.31 -1.97
N ALA A 126 4.29 25.42 -1.55
CA ALA A 126 4.85 24.38 -2.41
C ALA A 126 3.81 23.31 -2.80
N ILE A 127 2.91 22.96 -1.87
CA ILE A 127 1.79 22.05 -2.16
C ILE A 127 0.83 22.68 -3.16
N ASP A 128 0.44 23.94 -2.92
CA ASP A 128 -0.51 24.65 -3.77
C ASP A 128 0.03 24.84 -5.21
N SER A 129 1.35 24.94 -5.38
CA SER A 129 2.01 25.06 -6.68
C SER A 129 2.34 23.72 -7.35
N GLY A 130 2.19 22.60 -6.64
CA GLY A 130 2.62 21.29 -7.13
C GLY A 130 4.15 21.16 -7.28
N ASP A 131 4.93 21.96 -6.54
CA ASP A 131 6.39 21.95 -6.60
C ASP A 131 7.00 21.06 -5.51
N TYR A 132 7.26 19.81 -5.88
CA TYR A 132 7.92 18.84 -4.99
C TYR A 132 9.31 19.32 -4.53
N GLY A 133 10.05 20.05 -5.36
CA GLY A 133 11.38 20.53 -5.02
C GLY A 133 11.35 21.59 -3.92
N GLU A 134 10.43 22.56 -4.01
CA GLU A 134 10.20 23.52 -2.92
C GLU A 134 9.67 22.84 -1.66
N PHE A 135 8.76 21.88 -1.78
CA PHE A 135 8.25 21.11 -0.64
C PHE A 135 9.39 20.37 0.06
N ARG A 136 10.26 19.70 -0.71
CA ARG A 136 11.39 18.95 -0.19
C ARG A 136 12.38 19.85 0.53
N ARG A 137 12.68 21.03 -0.03
CA ARG A 137 13.52 22.05 0.64
C ARG A 137 12.91 22.55 1.94
N ALA A 138 11.62 22.88 1.94
CA ALA A 138 10.92 23.36 3.13
C ALA A 138 10.84 22.31 4.25
N THR A 139 10.89 21.02 3.90
CA THR A 139 10.80 19.90 4.84
C THR A 139 12.15 19.27 5.20
N LEU A 140 13.29 19.77 4.67
CA LEU A 140 14.66 19.30 5.00
C LEU A 140 14.93 19.25 6.51
N VAL A 141 14.30 20.15 7.26
CA VAL A 141 14.45 20.25 8.73
C VAL A 141 14.04 18.96 9.46
N TYR A 142 13.27 18.07 8.82
CA TYR A 142 12.84 16.79 9.38
C TYR A 142 13.70 15.59 8.97
N GLU A 143 14.59 15.77 7.98
CA GLU A 143 15.27 14.67 7.29
C GLU A 143 16.06 13.77 8.24
N GLU A 144 16.92 14.36 9.06
CA GLU A 144 17.80 13.59 9.94
C GLU A 144 16.99 12.81 11.01
N SER A 145 15.88 13.38 11.47
CA SER A 145 14.99 12.69 12.41
C SER A 145 14.28 11.51 11.76
N ILE A 146 13.79 11.68 10.53
CA ILE A 146 13.15 10.60 9.76
C ILE A 146 14.18 9.51 9.43
N ARG A 147 15.39 9.89 8.98
CA ARG A 147 16.49 8.96 8.69
C ARG A 147 16.83 8.08 9.89
N LYS A 148 17.01 8.69 11.08
CA LYS A 148 17.24 7.95 12.33
C LYS A 148 16.09 7.01 12.66
N ARG A 149 14.86 7.45 12.40
CA ARG A 149 13.67 6.65 12.69
C ARG A 149 13.54 5.45 11.77
N ILE A 150 13.76 5.65 10.48
CA ILE A 150 13.83 4.57 9.48
C ILE A 150 14.94 3.60 9.84
N GLY A 151 16.15 4.06 10.18
CA GLY A 151 17.25 3.17 10.57
C GLY A 151 16.89 2.27 11.76
N ARG A 152 16.20 2.81 12.77
CA ARG A 152 15.68 2.01 13.89
C ARG A 152 14.55 1.09 13.49
N TRP A 153 13.70 1.51 12.55
CA TRP A 153 12.64 0.68 12.01
C TRP A 153 13.24 -0.53 11.29
N VAL A 154 14.23 -0.33 10.41
CA VAL A 154 14.92 -1.38 9.66
C VAL A 154 15.62 -2.37 10.58
N ALA A 155 16.30 -1.88 11.62
CA ALA A 155 16.97 -2.73 12.60
C ALA A 155 16.01 -3.69 13.36
N ARG A 156 14.69 -3.45 13.32
CA ARG A 156 13.69 -4.36 13.91
C ARG A 156 13.30 -5.52 12.99
N TYR A 157 13.68 -5.48 11.72
CA TYR A 157 13.30 -6.48 10.71
C TYR A 157 14.56 -6.98 9.96
N PRO A 158 15.33 -7.92 10.53
CA PRO A 158 16.59 -8.40 9.97
C PRO A 158 16.48 -8.95 8.55
N GLU A 159 15.33 -9.52 8.18
CA GLU A 159 15.02 -10.00 6.84
C GLU A 159 14.96 -8.89 5.78
N LEU A 160 14.69 -7.65 6.20
CA LEU A 160 14.63 -6.47 5.32
C LEU A 160 16.00 -5.79 5.21
N ASP A 161 16.84 -5.89 6.25
CA ASP A 161 18.18 -5.32 6.29
C ASP A 161 19.06 -5.82 5.12
N ALA A 162 18.92 -7.10 4.76
CA ALA A 162 19.64 -7.68 3.62
C ALA A 162 19.27 -7.05 2.27
N GLN A 163 18.02 -6.62 2.09
CA GLN A 163 17.57 -5.97 0.85
C GLN A 163 17.99 -4.49 0.80
N ILE A 164 18.01 -3.84 1.96
CA ILE A 164 18.38 -2.42 2.13
C ILE A 164 19.90 -2.21 2.01
N GLY A 165 20.71 -3.23 2.28
CA GLY A 165 22.16 -3.14 2.04
C GLY A 165 22.58 -3.22 0.57
N ASP A 166 21.83 -3.98 -0.24
CA ASP A 166 22.25 -4.34 -1.60
C ASP A 166 21.64 -3.44 -2.69
N ARG A 167 20.38 -3.03 -2.50
CA ARG A 167 19.62 -2.32 -3.56
C ARG A 167 18.88 -1.06 -3.12
N ILE A 168 18.45 -0.97 -1.86
CA ILE A 168 17.60 0.14 -1.37
C ILE A 168 18.31 0.86 -0.24
N HIS A 169 18.77 2.08 -0.44
CA HIS A 169 19.42 2.83 0.64
C HIS A 169 18.40 3.48 1.59
N ILE A 170 18.82 3.77 2.83
CA ILE A 170 17.99 4.52 3.80
C ILE A 170 17.56 5.87 3.21
N ALA A 171 18.41 6.51 2.40
CA ALA A 171 18.08 7.76 1.73
C ALA A 171 16.90 7.60 0.75
N ASP A 172 16.74 6.43 0.12
CA ASP A 172 15.60 6.15 -0.76
C ASP A 172 14.31 6.06 0.06
N LEU A 173 14.37 5.37 1.21
CA LEU A 173 13.23 5.27 2.12
C LEU A 173 12.83 6.63 2.72
N VAL A 174 13.81 7.50 3.00
CA VAL A 174 13.55 8.87 3.46
C VAL A 174 12.85 9.67 2.38
N GLU A 175 13.34 9.58 1.14
CA GLU A 175 12.75 10.28 0.01
C GLU A 175 11.32 9.81 -0.26
N GLU A 176 11.08 8.51 -0.16
CA GLU A 176 9.74 7.93 -0.30
C GLU A 176 8.75 8.47 0.76
N VAL A 177 9.20 8.71 1.99
CA VAL A 177 8.36 9.34 3.03
C VAL A 177 7.94 10.73 2.61
N PHE A 178 8.86 11.53 2.05
CA PHE A 178 8.55 12.88 1.59
C PHE A 178 7.68 12.89 0.33
N LEU A 179 7.89 11.96 -0.61
CA LEU A 179 7.00 11.78 -1.76
C LEU A 179 5.57 11.45 -1.32
N ASN A 180 5.40 10.46 -0.43
CA ASN A 180 4.08 10.14 0.12
C ASN A 180 3.47 11.32 0.89
N ALA A 181 4.28 12.09 1.62
CA ALA A 181 3.81 13.27 2.32
C ALA A 181 3.36 14.37 1.35
N PHE A 182 4.06 14.56 0.24
CA PHE A 182 3.69 15.51 -0.79
C PHE A 182 2.36 15.11 -1.46
N GLU A 183 2.28 13.86 -1.93
CA GLU A 183 1.09 13.34 -2.63
C GLU A 183 -0.18 13.33 -1.77
N ARG A 184 -0.03 13.11 -0.46
CA ARG A 184 -1.17 12.95 0.46
C ARG A 184 -1.45 14.18 1.31
N PHE A 185 -0.74 15.28 1.08
CA PHE A 185 -0.80 16.45 1.95
C PHE A 185 -2.22 16.99 2.12
N GLU A 186 -3.00 17.07 1.05
CA GLU A 186 -4.39 17.54 1.07
C GLU A 186 -5.33 16.68 1.93
N THR A 187 -4.97 15.41 2.14
CA THR A 187 -5.75 14.45 2.93
C THR A 187 -5.26 14.31 4.37
N ARG A 188 -4.25 15.10 4.76
CA ARG A 188 -3.69 15.08 6.12
C ARG A 188 -4.75 15.51 7.15
N PRO A 189 -4.94 14.75 8.25
CA PRO A 189 -5.82 15.18 9.33
C PRO A 189 -5.32 16.48 9.98
N THR A 190 -6.19 17.48 10.10
CA THR A 190 -5.84 18.82 10.60
C THR A 190 -5.45 18.85 12.07
N GLU A 191 -5.93 17.89 12.84
CA GLU A 191 -5.69 17.72 14.27
C GLU A 191 -4.35 17.06 14.58
N VAL A 192 -3.69 16.48 13.57
CA VAL A 192 -2.41 15.79 13.73
C VAL A 192 -1.26 16.74 13.40
N ARG A 193 -0.28 16.84 14.30
CA ARG A 193 0.94 17.61 14.06
C ARG A 193 1.67 17.07 12.84
N PHE A 194 2.29 17.96 12.06
CA PHE A 194 2.99 17.57 10.83
C PHE A 194 4.10 16.55 11.10
N SER A 195 4.86 16.70 12.19
CA SER A 195 5.86 15.71 12.64
C SER A 195 5.27 14.32 12.89
N GLN A 196 4.16 14.25 13.64
CA GLN A 196 3.48 12.99 13.94
C GLN A 196 2.96 12.34 12.65
N TRP A 197 2.43 13.16 11.74
CA TRP A 197 1.95 12.67 10.47
C TRP A 197 3.08 12.09 9.60
N LEU A 198 4.25 12.74 9.56
CA LEU A 198 5.44 12.21 8.89
C LEU A 198 5.91 10.89 9.51
N GLU A 199 5.90 10.78 10.84
CA GLU A 199 6.19 9.51 11.55
C GLU A 199 5.22 8.40 11.12
N ASP A 200 3.92 8.70 11.00
CA ASP A 200 2.88 7.75 10.58
C ASP A 200 3.02 7.30 9.12
N LEU A 201 3.75 8.07 8.29
CA LEU A 201 4.06 7.72 6.90
C LEU A 201 5.27 6.79 6.76
N ILE A 202 6.12 6.62 7.78
CA ILE A 202 7.34 5.81 7.69
C ILE A 202 7.04 4.35 7.35
N ASP A 203 6.15 3.69 8.09
CA ASP A 203 5.80 2.28 7.85
C ASP A 203 5.19 2.04 6.46
N PRO A 204 4.17 2.79 5.99
CA PRO A 204 3.62 2.58 4.66
C PRO A 204 4.62 2.87 3.54
N SER A 205 5.47 3.89 3.67
CA SER A 205 6.53 4.19 2.68
C SER A 205 7.56 3.08 2.57
N VAL A 206 8.06 2.58 3.71
CA VAL A 206 9.02 1.47 3.70
C VAL A 206 8.38 0.21 3.10
N ARG A 207 7.14 -0.10 3.47
CA ARG A 207 6.42 -1.24 2.90
C ARG A 207 6.19 -1.10 1.39
N LEU A 208 5.94 0.11 0.90
CA LEU A 208 5.70 0.36 -0.51
C LEU A 208 6.96 0.08 -1.35
N VAL A 209 8.10 0.62 -0.93
CA VAL A 209 9.41 0.37 -1.59
C VAL A 209 9.76 -1.11 -1.58
N LEU A 210 9.51 -1.82 -0.47
CA LEU A 210 9.80 -3.25 -0.39
C LEU A 210 8.86 -4.12 -1.26
N GLN A 211 7.64 -3.66 -1.50
CA GLN A 211 6.68 -4.37 -2.36
C GLN A 211 6.97 -4.16 -3.84
N ASN A 212 7.45 -2.97 -4.24
CA ASN A 212 7.67 -2.60 -5.64
C ASN A 212 9.01 -1.86 -5.84
N PRO A 213 10.16 -2.47 -5.47
CA PRO A 213 11.43 -1.75 -5.37
C PRO A 213 11.86 -1.07 -6.67
N ASP A 214 11.69 -1.73 -7.80
CA ASP A 214 12.06 -1.21 -9.11
C ASP A 214 11.29 0.07 -9.47
N GLN A 215 9.97 0.06 -9.22
CA GLN A 215 9.10 1.19 -9.54
C GLN A 215 9.33 2.37 -8.62
N GLU A 216 9.45 2.11 -7.30
CA GLU A 216 9.63 3.21 -6.34
C GLU A 216 11.04 3.82 -6.46
N LEU A 217 12.08 3.02 -6.73
CA LEU A 217 13.41 3.57 -6.97
C LEU A 217 13.44 4.45 -8.23
N GLU A 218 12.74 4.07 -9.31
CA GLU A 218 12.58 4.92 -10.49
C GLU A 218 11.86 6.24 -10.16
N ASN A 219 10.79 6.18 -9.35
CA ASN A 219 10.07 7.38 -8.90
C ASN A 219 10.97 8.31 -8.05
N ILE A 220 11.75 7.73 -7.15
CA ILE A 220 12.70 8.44 -6.28
C ILE A 220 13.82 9.10 -7.11
N GLU A 221 14.41 8.37 -8.06
CA GLU A 221 15.43 8.91 -8.95
C GLU A 221 14.89 10.08 -9.79
N PHE A 222 13.67 9.93 -10.31
CA PHE A 222 13.00 10.99 -11.04
C PHE A 222 12.77 12.23 -10.15
N ALA A 223 12.28 12.03 -8.92
CA ALA A 223 12.06 13.11 -7.96
C ALA A 223 13.36 13.85 -7.60
N ARG A 224 14.44 13.13 -7.31
CA ARG A 224 15.76 13.72 -7.02
C ARG A 224 16.26 14.59 -8.18
N SER A 225 16.14 14.09 -9.41
CA SER A 225 16.54 14.83 -10.61
C SER A 225 15.78 16.16 -10.78
N ALA A 226 14.52 16.21 -10.34
CA ALA A 226 13.69 17.42 -10.37
C ALA A 226 14.06 18.42 -9.26
N THR A 227 14.50 17.94 -8.10
CA THR A 227 14.87 18.80 -6.96
C THR A 227 16.26 19.42 -7.08
N GLY A 228 17.17 18.81 -7.86
CA GLY A 228 18.57 19.24 -7.96
C GLY A 228 19.37 19.03 -6.68
N VAL A 229 18.89 18.17 -5.77
CA VAL A 229 19.56 17.76 -4.53
C VAL A 229 20.30 16.45 -4.82
N ASP A 230 21.63 16.52 -4.93
CA ASP A 230 22.53 15.36 -4.94
C ASP A 230 22.83 14.87 -3.51
#